data_AF-A0A816GY70-F1
#
_entry.id   AF-A0A816GY70-F1
#
_cell.length_a   1.000
_cell.length_b   1.000
_cell.length_c   1.000
_cell.angle_alpha   90.00
_cell.angle_beta   90.00
_cell.angle_gamma   90.00
#
_symmetry.space_group_name_H-M   'P 1'
#
loop_
_entity.id
_entity.type
_entity.pdbx_description
1 polymer ?
#
loop_
_entity_poly.entity_id
_entity_poly.type
_entity_poly.pdbx_seq_one_letter_code
_entity_poly.pdbx_strand_id
1 'polypeptide(L)'
;MKAFIAVCFLFAYVYSIPTFDATLDSTWALFKNTYQKRYASNAEESTRRAIWEDHVALIKKHNLEADLGLHTYTLGMNKYGDMTNREFVKQMNGLRVGSNVSFSGTCDQYVAPRNLKRPDAVDWRTKGYVTPVKDQGQCGSCWAFSTTGALEGQHFAKTKQLVSLSEQNLVDCSTDYG
;
A
#
# COMPACT_ATOMS: atom_id res chain seq x y z
N MET A 1 36.35 -57.67 -13.32
CA MET A 1 35.95 -56.92 -12.11
C MET A 1 36.26 -55.45 -12.35
N LYS A 2 35.25 -54.60 -12.57
CA LYS A 2 35.41 -53.14 -12.72
C LYS A 2 34.67 -52.50 -11.56
N ALA A 3 35.40 -51.99 -10.57
CA ALA A 3 34.85 -51.29 -9.43
C ALA A 3 34.54 -49.84 -9.84
N PHE A 4 33.27 -49.45 -9.79
CA PHE A 4 32.84 -48.06 -9.91
C PHE A 4 32.89 -47.42 -8.53
N ILE A 5 33.74 -46.41 -8.38
CA ILE A 5 33.79 -45.56 -7.17
C ILE A 5 32.73 -44.47 -7.36
N ALA A 6 31.64 -44.57 -6.60
CA ALA A 6 30.64 -43.52 -6.52
C ALA A 6 31.12 -42.44 -5.54
N VAL A 7 31.47 -41.26 -6.07
CA VAL A 7 31.81 -40.09 -5.26
C VAL A 7 30.50 -39.37 -4.90
N CYS A 8 30.08 -39.48 -3.63
CA CYS A 8 28.95 -38.73 -3.09
C CYS A 8 29.38 -37.29 -2.80
N PHE A 9 28.93 -36.33 -3.62
CA PHE A 9 29.03 -34.91 -3.29
C PHE A 9 27.93 -34.55 -2.28
N LEU A 10 28.29 -34.45 -1.00
CA LEU A 10 27.43 -33.88 0.03
C LEU A 10 27.41 -32.35 -0.14
N PHE A 11 26.38 -31.81 -0.79
CA PHE A 11 26.09 -30.39 -0.72
C PHE A 11 25.54 -30.06 0.68
N ALA A 12 26.40 -29.53 1.55
CA ALA A 12 25.98 -28.96 2.82
C ALA A 12 25.21 -27.66 2.54
N TYR A 13 23.88 -27.70 2.65
CA TYR A 13 23.06 -26.48 2.69
C TYR A 13 23.31 -25.79 4.04
N VAL A 14 24.10 -24.71 4.02
CA VAL A 14 24.25 -23.83 5.17
C VAL A 14 23.00 -22.97 5.26
N TYR A 15 22.08 -23.32 6.16
CA TYR A 15 20.95 -22.47 6.49
C TYR A 15 21.44 -21.37 7.45
N SER A 16 21.63 -20.15 6.92
CA SER A 16 21.86 -18.97 7.75
C SER A 16 20.59 -18.70 8.55
N ILE A 17 20.59 -18.99 9.84
CA ILE A 17 19.50 -18.58 10.74
C ILE A 17 19.60 -17.05 10.87
N PRO A 18 18.55 -16.29 10.53
CA PRO A 18 18.56 -14.85 10.74
C PRO A 18 18.75 -14.55 12.23
N THR A 19 19.84 -13.85 12.56
CA THR A 19 20.07 -13.33 13.91
C THR A 19 19.32 -12.01 14.03
N PHE A 20 18.31 -11.97 14.89
CA PHE A 20 17.52 -10.77 15.14
C PHE A 20 18.16 -9.86 16.18
N ASP A 21 17.94 -8.55 16.05
CA ASP A 21 18.38 -7.58 17.05
C ASP A 21 17.53 -7.68 18.32
N ALA A 22 18.11 -8.24 19.39
CA ALA A 22 17.43 -8.40 20.68
C ALA A 22 16.96 -7.07 21.29
N THR A 23 17.59 -5.94 20.93
CA THR A 23 17.15 -4.62 21.40
C THR A 23 15.78 -4.23 20.84
N LEU A 24 15.38 -4.83 19.71
CA LEU A 24 14.11 -4.57 19.05
C LEU A 24 12.97 -5.50 19.48
N ASP A 25 13.22 -6.48 20.36
CA ASP A 25 12.22 -7.46 20.81
C ASP A 25 10.95 -6.79 21.37
N SER A 26 11.12 -5.79 22.23
CA SER A 26 10.00 -5.06 22.85
C SER A 26 9.19 -4.28 21.81
N THR A 27 9.86 -3.63 20.87
CA THR A 27 9.22 -2.87 19.78
C THR A 27 8.55 -3.78 18.76
N TRP A 28 9.09 -4.97 18.49
CA TRP A 28 8.45 -5.99 17.67
C TRP A 28 7.16 -6.48 18.31
N ALA A 29 7.19 -6.80 19.62
CA ALA A 29 5.99 -7.18 20.36
C ALA A 29 4.92 -6.07 20.35
N LEU A 30 5.34 -4.82 20.53
CA LEU A 30 4.46 -3.65 20.45
C LEU A 30 3.85 -3.48 19.05
N PHE A 31 4.64 -3.64 17.99
CA PHE A 31 4.18 -3.58 16.61
C PHE A 31 3.10 -4.63 16.35
N LYS A 32 3.36 -5.90 16.73
CA LYS A 32 2.40 -6.99 16.57
C LYS A 32 1.09 -6.70 17.32
N ASN A 33 1.17 -6.19 18.54
CA ASN A 33 -0.01 -5.85 19.32
C ASN A 33 -0.78 -4.66 18.69
N THR A 34 -0.09 -3.57 18.36
CA THR A 34 -0.68 -2.36 17.80
C THR A 34 -1.47 -2.64 16.51
N TYR A 35 -0.93 -3.49 15.63
CA TYR A 35 -1.56 -3.83 14.35
C TYR A 35 -2.22 -5.21 14.33
N GLN A 36 -2.41 -5.82 15.50
CA GLN A 36 -3.08 -7.12 15.68
C GLN A 36 -2.52 -8.21 14.75
N LYS A 37 -1.20 -8.24 14.57
CA LYS A 37 -0.51 -9.18 13.69
C LYS A 37 -0.56 -10.58 14.27
N ARG A 38 -0.93 -11.54 13.42
CA ARG A 38 -0.95 -12.97 13.72
C ARG A 38 -0.30 -13.71 12.57
N TYR A 39 0.59 -14.62 12.90
CA TYR A 39 1.34 -15.42 11.93
C TYR A 39 1.03 -16.90 12.15
N ALA A 40 0.94 -17.66 11.06
CA ALA A 40 0.53 -19.06 11.09
C ALA A 40 1.62 -19.98 11.67
N SER A 41 2.88 -19.54 11.66
CA SER A 41 4.01 -20.32 12.17
C SER A 41 5.14 -19.43 12.66
N ASN A 42 6.02 -20.00 13.49
CA ASN A 42 7.26 -19.33 13.92
C ASN A 42 8.18 -19.00 12.73
N ALA A 43 8.15 -19.82 11.67
CA ALA A 43 8.92 -19.56 10.45
C ALA A 43 8.40 -18.32 9.70
N GLU A 44 7.08 -18.17 9.61
CA GLU A 44 6.47 -16.95 9.07
C GLU A 44 6.79 -15.75 9.96
N GLU A 45 6.61 -15.85 11.27
CA GLU A 45 6.93 -14.77 12.19
C GLU A 45 8.39 -14.32 12.06
N SER A 46 9.33 -15.26 11.95
CA SER A 46 10.75 -14.97 11.74
C SER A 46 10.99 -14.22 10.43
N THR A 47 10.31 -14.62 9.35
CA THR A 47 10.38 -13.93 8.05
C THR A 47 9.82 -12.50 8.15
N ARG A 48 8.68 -12.35 8.82
CA ARG A 48 7.99 -11.06 9.02
C ARG A 48 8.80 -10.11 9.88
N ARG A 49 9.45 -10.64 10.92
CA ARG A 49 10.37 -9.89 11.77
C ARG A 49 11.58 -9.40 10.99
N ALA A 50 12.19 -10.23 10.13
CA ALA A 50 13.32 -9.82 9.30
C ALA A 50 12.96 -8.62 8.41
N ILE A 51 11.81 -8.70 7.70
CA ILE A 51 11.32 -7.61 6.86
C ILE A 51 11.06 -6.34 7.69
N TRP A 52 10.49 -6.51 8.88
CA TRP A 52 10.21 -5.39 9.77
C TRP A 52 11.48 -4.72 10.27
N GLU A 53 12.53 -5.47 10.65
CA GLU A 53 13.82 -4.91 11.07
C GLU A 53 14.51 -4.16 9.92
N ASP A 54 14.45 -4.70 8.69
CA ASP A 54 14.93 -4.01 7.49
C ASP A 54 14.21 -2.66 7.28
N HIS A 55 12.90 -2.63 7.50
CA HIS A 55 12.12 -1.39 7.43
C HIS A 55 12.41 -0.43 8.58
N VAL A 56 12.67 -0.92 9.80
CA VAL A 56 13.14 -0.07 10.91
C VAL A 56 14.45 0.62 10.52
N ALA A 57 15.41 -0.11 9.96
CA ALA A 57 16.68 0.45 9.50
C ALA A 57 16.48 1.46 8.36
N LEU A 58 15.62 1.14 7.39
CA LEU A 58 15.26 2.04 6.29
C LEU A 58 14.67 3.36 6.80
N ILE A 59 13.70 3.29 7.71
CA ILE A 59 13.05 4.47 8.28
C ILE A 59 14.06 5.34 9.05
N LYS A 60 14.90 4.73 9.89
CA LYS A 60 15.93 5.46 10.65
C LYS A 60 16.88 6.20 9.72
N LYS A 61 17.39 5.52 8.70
CA LYS A 61 18.30 6.12 7.72
C LYS A 61 17.62 7.25 6.95
N HIS A 62 16.42 7.02 6.42
CA HIS A 62 15.69 8.02 5.64
C HIS A 62 15.39 9.27 6.47
N ASN A 63 14.96 9.11 7.73
CA ASN A 63 14.59 10.26 8.55
C ASN A 63 15.83 11.07 8.97
N LEU A 64 16.98 10.43 9.18
CA LEU A 64 18.25 11.13 9.37
C LEU A 64 18.62 11.95 8.11
N GLU A 65 18.47 11.38 6.92
CA GLU A 65 18.70 12.09 5.66
C GLU A 65 17.70 13.25 5.46
N ALA A 66 16.44 13.08 5.91
CA ALA A 66 15.42 14.13 5.89
C ALA A 66 15.78 15.29 6.83
N ASP A 67 16.28 15.00 8.03
CA ASP A 67 16.76 16.01 8.99
C ASP A 67 17.95 16.81 8.42
N LEU A 68 18.74 16.21 7.54
CA LEU A 68 19.82 16.86 6.78
C LEU A 68 19.32 17.64 5.55
N GLY A 69 18.01 17.67 5.29
CA GLY A 69 17.40 18.37 4.16
C GLY A 69 17.53 17.65 2.82
N LEU A 70 17.90 16.36 2.80
CA LEU A 70 18.03 15.57 1.57
C LEU A 70 16.67 15.05 1.06
N HIS A 71 15.66 15.00 1.93
CA HIS A 71 14.30 14.58 1.59
C HIS A 71 13.28 15.61 2.08
N THR A 72 12.19 15.78 1.35
CA THR A 72 11.08 16.68 1.70
C THR A 72 9.97 15.98 2.48
N TYR A 73 10.19 14.75 2.92
CA TYR A 73 9.23 13.93 3.65
C TYR A 73 9.96 12.98 4.60
N THR A 74 9.20 12.39 5.53
CA THR A 74 9.68 11.40 6.49
C THR A 74 8.92 10.09 6.34
N LEU A 75 9.54 8.99 6.76
CA LEU A 75 8.90 7.69 6.87
C LEU A 75 8.50 7.39 8.31
N GLY A 76 7.47 6.57 8.46
CA GLY A 76 7.00 6.09 9.76
C GLY A 76 6.59 4.63 9.69
N MET A 77 6.83 3.90 10.77
CA MET A 77 6.39 2.52 10.88
C MET A 77 4.85 2.48 10.90
N ASN A 78 4.25 1.66 10.04
CA ASN A 78 2.80 1.53 9.92
C ASN A 78 2.41 0.05 9.80
N LYS A 79 1.10 -0.24 9.66
CA LYS A 79 0.59 -1.62 9.61
C LYS A 79 1.16 -2.51 8.49
N TYR A 80 1.87 -1.94 7.52
CA TYR A 80 2.52 -2.65 6.41
C TYR A 80 4.02 -2.91 6.66
N GLY A 81 4.53 -2.58 7.84
CA GLY A 81 5.94 -2.68 8.19
C GLY A 81 6.57 -4.06 8.04
N ASP A 82 5.78 -5.14 8.07
CA ASP A 82 6.22 -6.53 7.93
C ASP A 82 5.94 -7.12 6.53
N MET A 83 5.62 -6.29 5.54
CA MET A 83 5.34 -6.69 4.16
C MET A 83 6.41 -6.15 3.24
N THR A 84 6.91 -6.98 2.32
CA THR A 84 7.74 -6.49 1.23
C THR A 84 6.93 -5.58 0.29
N ASN A 85 7.60 -4.69 -0.43
CA ASN A 85 6.93 -3.86 -1.44
C ASN A 85 6.19 -4.70 -2.50
N ARG A 86 6.73 -5.87 -2.86
CA ARG A 86 6.08 -6.82 -3.79
C ARG A 86 4.77 -7.36 -3.23
N GLU A 87 4.74 -7.75 -1.95
CA GLU A 87 3.52 -8.21 -1.28
C GLU A 87 2.50 -7.07 -1.18
N PHE A 88 2.94 -5.87 -0.81
CA PHE A 88 2.08 -4.69 -0.72
C PHE A 88 1.41 -4.40 -2.06
N VAL A 89 2.19 -4.26 -3.14
CA VAL A 89 1.65 -4.00 -4.48
C VAL A 89 0.69 -5.10 -4.91
N LYS A 90 1.03 -6.37 -4.66
CA LYS A 90 0.18 -7.51 -5.05
C LYS A 90 -1.17 -7.54 -4.32
N GLN A 91 -1.20 -7.14 -3.04
CA GLN A 91 -2.41 -7.25 -2.21
C GLN A 91 -3.24 -5.97 -2.16
N MET A 92 -2.59 -4.81 -2.26
CA MET A 92 -3.21 -3.51 -2.01
C MET A 92 -3.43 -2.71 -3.30
N ASN A 93 -2.70 -2.98 -4.39
CA ASN A 93 -2.90 -2.24 -5.64
C ASN A 93 -3.67 -3.12 -6.62
N GLY A 94 -4.73 -2.57 -7.23
CA GLY A 94 -5.47 -3.27 -8.29
C GLY A 94 -5.88 -2.38 -9.45
N LEU A 95 -5.24 -1.22 -9.62
CA LEU A 95 -5.38 -0.45 -10.86
C LEU A 95 -4.88 -1.27 -12.05
N ARG A 96 -5.76 -1.50 -13.02
CA ARG A 96 -5.44 -2.14 -14.29
C ARG A 96 -5.69 -1.14 -15.40
N VAL A 97 -4.61 -0.55 -15.92
CA VAL A 97 -4.69 0.32 -17.10
C VAL A 97 -4.59 -0.56 -18.33
N GLY A 98 -5.67 -0.65 -19.11
CA GLY A 98 -5.64 -1.35 -20.40
C GLY A 98 -4.62 -0.71 -21.34
N SER A 99 -3.89 -1.53 -22.10
CA SER A 99 -2.95 -1.04 -23.13
C SER A 99 -3.62 -0.24 -24.25
N ASN A 100 -4.95 -0.35 -24.37
CA ASN A 100 -5.80 0.36 -25.32
C ASN A 100 -6.87 1.21 -24.60
N VAL A 101 -6.52 1.93 -23.52
CA VAL A 101 -7.37 3.06 -23.11
C VAL A 101 -7.21 4.16 -24.17
N SER A 102 -7.87 3.97 -25.32
CA SER A 102 -8.12 5.07 -26.21
C SER A 102 -9.08 5.99 -25.46
N PHE A 103 -8.62 7.15 -25.03
CA PHE A 103 -9.49 8.28 -24.69
C PHE A 103 -10.27 8.80 -25.92
N SER A 104 -10.52 7.94 -26.92
CA SER A 104 -11.34 8.21 -28.10
C SER A 104 -12.79 7.75 -27.92
N GLY A 105 -13.21 7.46 -26.68
CA GLY A 105 -14.63 7.32 -26.34
C GLY A 105 -15.28 8.70 -26.17
N THR A 106 -16.58 8.75 -26.41
CA THR A 106 -17.56 9.87 -26.41
C THR A 106 -17.63 10.76 -25.16
N CYS A 107 -16.59 10.84 -24.33
CA CYS A 107 -16.52 11.74 -23.20
C CYS A 107 -15.95 13.10 -23.64
N ASP A 108 -16.70 14.16 -23.36
CA ASP A 108 -16.19 15.52 -23.57
C ASP A 108 -14.91 15.72 -22.75
N GLN A 109 -13.83 16.10 -23.43
CA GLN A 109 -12.61 16.49 -22.75
C GLN A 109 -12.90 17.73 -21.90
N TYR A 110 -12.39 17.75 -20.66
CA TYR A 110 -12.51 18.93 -19.81
C TYR A 110 -11.86 20.15 -20.50
N VAL A 111 -12.67 21.16 -20.80
CA VAL A 111 -12.20 22.45 -21.31
C VAL A 111 -12.28 23.48 -20.18
N ALA A 112 -11.12 23.99 -19.77
CA ALA A 112 -11.07 25.03 -18.75
C ALA A 112 -11.70 26.34 -19.27
N PRO A 113 -12.52 27.04 -18.46
CA PRO A 113 -13.04 28.36 -18.81
C PRO A 113 -11.92 29.37 -19.10
N ARG A 114 -12.12 30.23 -20.10
CA ARG A 114 -11.22 31.37 -20.37
C ARG A 114 -11.20 32.30 -19.14
N ASN A 115 -10.00 32.74 -18.74
CA ASN A 115 -9.76 33.62 -17.57
C ASN A 115 -10.13 33.02 -16.20
N LEU A 116 -10.08 31.69 -16.04
CA LEU A 116 -10.28 31.05 -14.75
C LEU A 116 -9.20 31.51 -13.74
N LYS A 117 -9.58 32.33 -12.76
CA LYS A 117 -8.76 32.62 -11.58
C LYS A 117 -8.94 31.50 -10.56
N ARG A 118 -7.85 30.85 -10.17
CA ARG A 118 -7.85 29.79 -9.15
C ARG A 118 -7.16 30.31 -7.88
N PRO A 119 -7.60 29.88 -6.70
CA PRO A 119 -6.89 30.15 -5.46
C PRO A 119 -5.54 29.42 -5.44
N ASP A 120 -4.59 29.96 -4.68
CA ASP A 120 -3.25 29.36 -4.53
C ASP A 120 -3.29 28.03 -3.75
N ALA A 121 -4.30 27.83 -2.91
CA ALA A 121 -4.51 26.60 -2.14
C ALA A 121 -6.00 26.24 -2.05
N VAL A 122 -6.29 24.93 -2.10
CA VAL A 122 -7.63 24.38 -1.89
C VAL A 122 -7.53 23.14 -1.01
N ASP A 123 -8.30 23.12 0.08
CA ASP A 123 -8.54 21.91 0.87
C ASP A 123 -10.05 21.62 0.93
N TRP A 124 -10.48 20.58 0.23
CA TRP A 124 -11.88 20.16 0.17
C TRP A 124 -12.40 19.57 1.50
N ARG A 125 -11.51 19.11 2.39
CA ARG A 125 -11.88 18.60 3.72
C ARG A 125 -12.51 19.70 4.57
N THR A 126 -11.89 20.89 4.54
CA THR A 126 -12.37 22.09 5.25
C THR A 126 -13.73 22.59 4.73
N LYS A 127 -14.15 22.11 3.55
CA LYS A 127 -15.38 22.52 2.87
C LYS A 127 -16.49 21.47 2.97
N GLY A 128 -16.26 20.33 3.62
CA GLY A 128 -17.24 19.27 3.79
C GLY A 128 -17.41 18.32 2.59
N TYR A 129 -16.47 18.32 1.64
CA TYR A 129 -16.56 17.51 0.42
C TYR A 129 -15.95 16.10 0.56
N VAL A 130 -15.35 15.79 1.70
CA VAL A 130 -14.50 14.59 1.87
C VAL A 130 -15.02 13.77 3.04
N THR A 131 -15.34 12.50 2.78
CA THR A 131 -15.73 11.51 3.80
C THR A 131 -14.52 11.09 4.64
N PRO A 132 -14.71 10.40 5.78
CA PRO A 132 -13.60 9.81 6.53
C PRO A 132 -12.76 8.86 5.68
N VAL A 133 -11.46 8.79 5.96
CA VAL A 133 -10.56 7.83 5.31
C VAL A 133 -11.04 6.40 5.58
N LYS A 134 -11.10 5.59 4.52
CA LYS A 134 -11.54 4.19 4.56
C LYS A 134 -10.35 3.23 4.39
N ASP A 135 -10.58 1.93 4.58
CA ASP A 135 -9.56 0.88 4.44
C ASP A 135 -10.02 -0.19 3.44
N GLN A 136 -9.32 -0.30 2.32
CA GLN A 136 -9.62 -1.28 1.27
C GLN A 136 -9.23 -2.72 1.61
N GLY A 137 -8.38 -2.92 2.63
CA GLY A 137 -7.82 -4.22 2.95
C GLY A 137 -7.11 -4.88 1.75
N GLN A 138 -7.03 -6.22 1.79
CA GLN A 138 -6.26 -7.04 0.84
C GLN A 138 -7.03 -7.38 -0.45
N CYS A 139 -7.81 -6.43 -0.97
CA CYS A 139 -8.68 -6.66 -2.13
C CYS A 139 -8.11 -6.12 -3.45
N GLY A 140 -7.18 -5.14 -3.40
CA GLY A 140 -6.77 -4.39 -4.58
C GLY A 140 -7.85 -3.46 -5.14
N SER A 141 -8.89 -3.13 -4.37
CA SER A 141 -10.03 -2.32 -4.80
C SER A 141 -9.77 -0.81 -4.82
N CYS A 142 -8.50 -0.37 -4.85
CA CYS A 142 -8.11 1.05 -4.81
C CYS A 142 -8.82 1.91 -5.87
N TRP A 143 -9.12 1.34 -7.04
CA TRP A 143 -9.85 2.00 -8.13
C TRP A 143 -11.31 2.30 -7.76
N ALA A 144 -11.96 1.42 -6.98
CA ALA A 144 -13.32 1.61 -6.49
C ALA A 144 -13.35 2.74 -5.45
N PHE A 145 -12.40 2.76 -4.51
CA PHE A 145 -12.24 3.85 -3.52
C PHE A 145 -11.95 5.21 -4.18
N SER A 146 -11.11 5.22 -5.22
CA SER A 146 -10.86 6.45 -5.98
C SER A 146 -12.13 6.96 -6.67
N THR A 147 -12.93 6.05 -7.23
CA THR A 147 -14.18 6.38 -7.92
C THR A 147 -15.24 6.88 -6.96
N THR A 148 -15.48 6.17 -5.85
CA THR A 148 -16.46 6.59 -4.83
C THR A 148 -16.08 7.92 -4.23
N GLY A 149 -14.82 8.15 -3.84
CA GLY A 149 -14.39 9.44 -3.28
C GLY A 149 -14.64 10.64 -4.20
N ALA A 150 -14.43 10.48 -5.51
CA ALA A 150 -14.76 11.52 -6.49
C ALA A 150 -16.27 11.76 -6.61
N LEU A 151 -17.06 10.69 -6.64
CA LEU A 151 -18.53 10.75 -6.70
C LEU A 151 -19.14 11.34 -5.42
N GLU A 152 -18.60 11.03 -4.25
CA GLU A 152 -19.01 11.60 -2.96
C GLU A 152 -18.85 13.12 -2.96
N GLY A 153 -17.71 13.63 -3.45
CA GLY A 153 -17.46 15.07 -3.57
C GLY A 153 -18.44 15.76 -4.54
N GLN A 154 -18.74 15.14 -5.69
CA GLN A 154 -19.72 15.68 -6.64
C GLN A 154 -21.15 15.61 -6.10
N HIS A 155 -21.51 14.53 -5.41
CA HIS A 155 -22.79 14.40 -4.73
C HIS A 155 -22.96 15.53 -3.71
N PHE A 156 -21.98 15.74 -2.83
CA PHE A 156 -22.00 16.85 -1.88
C PHE A 156 -22.10 18.21 -2.59
N ALA A 157 -21.37 18.41 -3.70
CA ALA A 157 -21.44 19.64 -4.48
C ALA A 157 -22.89 19.97 -4.91
N LYS A 158 -23.61 18.95 -5.37
CA LYS A 158 -24.98 19.05 -5.91
C LYS A 158 -26.06 19.10 -4.82
N THR A 159 -25.97 18.27 -3.79
CA THR A 159 -27.05 18.04 -2.82
C THR A 159 -26.79 18.66 -1.45
N LYS A 160 -25.54 19.06 -1.17
CA LYS A 160 -25.04 19.47 0.15
C LYS A 160 -25.15 18.38 1.23
N GLN A 161 -25.33 17.13 0.82
CA GLN A 161 -25.35 15.98 1.72
C GLN A 161 -24.10 15.14 1.47
N LEU A 162 -23.27 14.99 2.50
CA LEU A 162 -22.08 14.17 2.43
C LEU A 162 -22.46 12.74 2.83
N VAL A 163 -22.37 11.82 1.89
CA VAL A 163 -22.73 10.42 2.09
C VAL A 163 -21.52 9.57 1.75
N SER A 164 -21.30 8.50 2.49
CA SER A 164 -20.31 7.48 2.15
C SER A 164 -20.92 6.53 1.13
N LEU A 165 -20.40 6.52 -0.09
CA LEU A 165 -20.83 5.62 -1.15
C LEU A 165 -20.18 4.23 -0.99
N SER A 166 -20.76 3.23 -1.68
CA SER A 166 -20.38 1.82 -1.56
C SER A 166 -19.32 1.43 -2.59
N GLU A 167 -18.09 1.20 -2.14
CA GLU A 167 -17.04 0.61 -2.99
C GLU A 167 -17.40 -0.81 -3.43
N GLN A 168 -18.05 -1.58 -2.55
CA GLN A 168 -18.42 -2.96 -2.82
C GLN A 168 -19.39 -3.08 -4.01
N ASN A 169 -20.28 -2.09 -4.19
CA ASN A 169 -21.15 -2.06 -5.37
C ASN A 169 -20.34 -1.99 -6.67
N LEU A 170 -19.27 -1.21 -6.72
CA LEU A 170 -18.41 -1.18 -7.90
C LEU A 170 -17.66 -2.51 -8.06
N VAL A 171 -17.08 -3.03 -6.98
CA VAL A 171 -16.35 -4.31 -6.98
C VAL A 171 -17.21 -5.47 -7.50
N ASP A 172 -18.50 -5.52 -7.12
CA ASP A 172 -19.38 -6.63 -7.48
C ASP A 172 -20.04 -6.46 -8.86
N CYS A 173 -20.20 -5.22 -9.35
CA CYS A 173 -21.07 -4.94 -10.50
C CYS A 173 -20.36 -4.35 -11.73
N SER A 174 -19.17 -3.74 -11.57
CA SER A 174 -18.48 -3.02 -12.65
C SER A 174 -17.62 -3.96 -13.54
N THR A 175 -18.15 -5.13 -13.87
CA THR A 175 -17.37 -6.24 -14.48
C THR A 175 -16.57 -5.82 -15.72
N ASP A 176 -17.23 -5.17 -16.68
CA ASP A 176 -16.65 -4.91 -18.01
C ASP A 176 -15.74 -3.68 -18.03
N TYR A 177 -15.83 -2.82 -17.02
CA TYR A 177 -15.15 -1.52 -16.95
C TYR A 177 -14.09 -1.45 -15.84
N GLY A 178 -13.95 -2.54 -15.07
CA GLY A 178 -13.07 -2.65 -13.91
C GLY A 178 -13.88 -2.85 -12.65
#